data_AF-A0A8T8WFV3-F1
#
_entry.id   AF-A0A8T8WFV3-F1
#
_cell.length_a   1.000
_cell.length_b   1.000
_cell.length_c   1.000
_cell.angle_alpha   90.00
_cell.angle_beta   90.00
_cell.angle_gamma   90.00
#
_symmetry.space_group_name_H-M   'P 1'
#
loop_
_entity.id
_entity.type
_entity.pdbx_description
1 polymer ?
#
loop_
_entity_poly.entity_id
_entity_poly.type
_entity_poly.pdbx_seq_one_letter_code
_entity_poly.pdbx_strand_id
1 'polypeptide(L)'
;MTDDRDATDPDPPSHPDPELRDGIDPQSRARALQSLLTEQGILSTDAVDEVIATYEGDVGPMNGARVVARAWTDPEYREWLLEDGIEAVADLDISVNDEVMELRVIENTADTHNVVVCTLCSCYPWAVLGLPPTWYKSPAYRSRVVDEPRALLREEFDTDLDDSVDVEVWDSNSEVRYMVLPQRPEGTEDMDEADLAELVSRNAMIGVERLGDGGAIASDGGARAADAGGANAGPEAAGTDATAEVDTAGKPVPRADADGPTFAEPWMARSFALAVALTDEDDPGRTWDDFQSELVAELDATPGVEDGSDADYYGAWLAALERFLTDRDVVDADAFAARASAFAGGERNAHEFVEGDPHAHADRLPDGHADGAHHHHGDGDDHGHQHGNEHGH
;
A
#
# COMPACT_ATOMS: atom_id res chain seq x y z
N MET A 1 14.39 47.09 -31.91
CA MET A 1 13.75 45.78 -31.98
C MET A 1 13.48 45.40 -30.54
N THR A 2 12.20 45.45 -30.17
CA THR A 2 11.71 45.23 -28.82
C THR A 2 11.88 43.76 -28.44
N ASP A 3 12.30 43.57 -27.20
CA ASP A 3 12.52 42.31 -26.51
C ASP A 3 11.17 41.92 -25.88
N ASP A 4 10.47 40.95 -26.48
CA ASP A 4 9.25 40.33 -25.94
C ASP A 4 9.63 38.92 -25.48
N ARG A 5 10.00 38.81 -24.21
CA ARG A 5 10.07 37.55 -23.47
C ARG A 5 9.44 37.77 -22.10
N ASP A 6 8.13 37.98 -22.12
CA ASP A 6 7.28 37.80 -20.97
C ASP A 6 6.49 36.51 -21.23
N ALA A 7 7.16 35.39 -21.00
CA ALA A 7 6.50 34.11 -20.82
C ALA A 7 6.39 33.93 -19.30
N THR A 8 5.26 34.38 -18.75
CA THR A 8 4.84 34.00 -17.41
C THR A 8 4.72 32.49 -17.37
N ASP A 9 5.56 31.85 -16.56
CA ASP A 9 5.33 30.50 -16.05
C ASP A 9 3.88 30.45 -15.51
N PRO A 10 3.06 29.43 -15.83
CA PRO A 10 1.82 29.25 -15.10
C PRO A 10 2.15 29.10 -13.62
N ASP A 11 1.43 29.83 -12.76
CA ASP A 11 1.50 29.62 -11.32
C ASP A 11 1.29 28.13 -11.02
N PRO A 12 2.01 27.56 -10.03
CA PRO A 12 1.72 26.20 -9.57
C PRO A 12 0.23 26.11 -9.20
N PRO A 13 -0.41 24.95 -9.42
CA PRO A 13 -1.82 24.78 -9.09
C PRO A 13 -2.06 25.23 -7.66
N SER A 14 -3.08 26.06 -7.47
CA SER A 14 -3.44 26.60 -6.17
C SER A 14 -3.74 25.45 -5.21
N HIS A 15 -2.79 25.17 -4.31
CA HIS A 15 -3.00 24.21 -3.23
C HIS A 15 -4.30 24.58 -2.49
N PRO A 16 -5.20 23.61 -2.20
CA PRO A 16 -6.34 23.88 -1.34
C PRO A 16 -5.84 24.43 0.00
N ASP A 17 -6.60 25.36 0.58
CA ASP A 17 -6.25 26.04 1.84
C ASP A 17 -5.80 25.02 2.91
N PRO A 18 -4.54 25.06 3.37
CA PRO A 18 -4.03 24.16 4.41
C PRO A 18 -4.92 24.16 5.66
N GLU A 19 -5.57 25.28 5.99
CA GLU A 19 -6.46 25.37 7.16
C GLU A 19 -7.74 24.54 7.02
N LEU A 20 -8.20 24.25 5.79
CA LEU A 20 -9.31 23.31 5.52
C LEU A 20 -8.85 21.85 5.48
N ARG A 21 -7.57 21.59 5.18
CA ARG A 21 -6.95 20.25 5.27
C ARG A 21 -6.82 19.80 6.73
N ASP A 22 -6.41 20.69 7.61
CA ASP A 22 -6.10 20.37 9.01
C ASP A 22 -7.34 20.32 9.94
N GLY A 23 -8.50 20.81 9.48
CA GLY A 23 -9.71 20.93 10.30
C GLY A 23 -10.63 19.70 10.33
N ILE A 24 -10.52 18.78 9.36
CA ILE A 24 -11.38 17.60 9.21
C ILE A 24 -10.52 16.35 9.11
N ASP A 25 -10.85 15.33 9.90
CA ASP A 25 -10.07 14.09 9.94
C ASP A 25 -10.07 13.34 8.58
N PRO A 26 -8.97 12.64 8.23
CA PRO A 26 -8.85 11.92 6.96
C PRO A 26 -9.94 10.87 6.72
N GLN A 27 -10.48 10.26 7.78
CA GLN A 27 -11.55 9.28 7.64
C GLN A 27 -12.85 9.93 7.15
N SER A 28 -13.23 11.08 7.69
CA SER A 28 -14.39 11.84 7.23
C SER A 28 -14.25 12.32 5.79
N ARG A 29 -13.05 12.73 5.38
CA ARG A 29 -12.75 13.14 4.00
C ARG A 29 -12.84 11.98 3.02
N ALA A 30 -12.20 10.85 3.31
CA ALA A 30 -12.26 9.66 2.46
C ALA A 30 -13.69 9.13 2.30
N ARG A 31 -14.50 9.15 3.38
CA ARG A 31 -15.93 8.81 3.32
C ARG A 31 -16.73 9.80 2.47
N ALA A 32 -16.42 11.08 2.56
CA ALA A 32 -17.10 12.10 1.77
C ALA A 32 -16.89 11.92 0.26
N LEU A 33 -15.66 11.62 -0.17
CA LEU A 33 -15.36 11.28 -1.57
C LEU A 33 -16.17 10.06 -2.03
N GLN A 34 -16.07 8.94 -1.30
CA GLN A 34 -16.82 7.72 -1.65
C GLN A 34 -18.33 8.00 -1.74
N SER A 35 -18.90 8.69 -0.75
CA SER A 35 -20.33 9.02 -0.70
C SER A 35 -20.77 9.83 -1.92
N LEU A 36 -19.99 10.84 -2.33
CA LEU A 36 -20.30 11.66 -3.50
C LEU A 36 -20.16 10.88 -4.81
N LEU A 37 -19.12 10.07 -4.96
CA LEU A 37 -18.88 9.28 -6.17
C LEU A 37 -19.95 8.20 -6.36
N THR A 38 -20.41 7.58 -5.26
CA THR A 38 -21.53 6.64 -5.29
C THR A 38 -22.85 7.34 -5.61
N GLU A 39 -23.13 8.51 -5.04
CA GLU A 39 -24.34 9.28 -5.34
C GLU A 39 -24.41 9.71 -6.81
N GLN A 40 -23.26 10.02 -7.42
CA GLN A 40 -23.15 10.35 -8.83
C GLN A 40 -23.21 9.12 -9.76
N GLY A 41 -23.12 7.90 -9.20
CA GLY A 41 -23.10 6.65 -9.97
C GLY A 41 -21.78 6.39 -10.70
N ILE A 42 -20.71 7.09 -10.34
CA ILE A 42 -19.36 6.91 -10.89
C ILE A 42 -18.71 5.65 -10.32
N LEU A 43 -19.04 5.32 -9.07
CA LEU A 43 -18.44 4.22 -8.32
C LEU A 43 -19.50 3.43 -7.56
N SER A 44 -19.49 2.10 -7.64
CA SER A 44 -20.29 1.26 -6.74
C SER A 44 -19.62 1.14 -5.37
N THR A 45 -20.41 0.88 -4.32
CA THR A 45 -19.84 0.56 -3.00
C THR A 45 -18.94 -0.67 -3.06
N ASP A 46 -19.36 -1.68 -3.82
CA ASP A 46 -18.66 -2.95 -3.95
C ASP A 46 -17.28 -2.81 -4.59
N ALA A 47 -17.10 -1.86 -5.53
CA ALA A 47 -15.81 -1.65 -6.20
C ALA A 47 -14.69 -1.29 -5.20
N VAL A 48 -15.00 -0.50 -4.16
CA VAL A 48 -14.02 -0.15 -3.12
C VAL A 48 -13.66 -1.38 -2.29
N ASP A 49 -14.67 -2.15 -1.88
CA ASP A 49 -14.48 -3.32 -1.03
C ASP A 49 -13.75 -4.45 -1.79
N GLU A 50 -14.02 -4.64 -3.07
CA GLU A 50 -13.31 -5.59 -3.94
C GLU A 50 -11.82 -5.26 -4.03
N VAL A 51 -11.48 -3.99 -4.29
CA VAL A 51 -10.07 -3.56 -4.35
C VAL A 51 -9.37 -3.78 -3.01
N ILE A 52 -10.00 -3.42 -1.88
CA ILE A 52 -9.42 -3.63 -0.56
C ILE A 52 -9.19 -5.14 -0.31
N ALA A 53 -10.19 -5.97 -0.59
CA ALA A 53 -10.10 -7.41 -0.39
C ALA A 53 -8.96 -8.04 -1.20
N THR A 54 -8.79 -7.63 -2.46
CA THR A 54 -7.69 -8.11 -3.32
C THR A 54 -6.31 -7.81 -2.72
N TYR A 55 -6.05 -6.56 -2.29
CA TYR A 55 -4.71 -6.18 -1.82
C TYR A 55 -4.45 -6.49 -0.34
N GLU A 56 -5.49 -6.75 0.46
CA GLU A 56 -5.32 -7.25 1.83
C GLU A 56 -5.23 -8.78 1.92
N GLY A 57 -5.86 -9.51 1.00
CA GLY A 57 -6.02 -10.97 1.10
C GLY A 57 -5.35 -11.79 0.00
N ASP A 58 -5.37 -11.32 -1.24
CA ASP A 58 -5.07 -12.16 -2.41
C ASP A 58 -3.69 -11.89 -3.03
N VAL A 59 -3.16 -10.66 -2.89
CA VAL A 59 -1.90 -10.23 -3.52
C VAL A 59 -0.81 -9.99 -2.48
N GLY A 60 0.28 -10.75 -2.57
CA GLY A 60 1.38 -10.65 -1.61
C GLY A 60 2.71 -11.22 -2.11
N PRO A 61 3.79 -11.07 -1.32
CA PRO A 61 5.16 -11.41 -1.72
C PRO A 61 5.38 -12.91 -1.98
N MET A 62 4.47 -13.78 -1.55
CA MET A 62 4.53 -15.21 -1.87
C MET A 62 4.44 -15.48 -3.38
N ASN A 63 3.83 -14.58 -4.16
CA ASN A 63 3.82 -14.67 -5.62
C ASN A 63 5.25 -14.57 -6.18
N GLY A 64 5.97 -13.51 -5.82
CA GLY A 64 7.37 -13.32 -6.21
C GLY A 64 8.28 -14.43 -5.71
N ALA A 65 8.07 -14.93 -4.49
CA ALA A 65 8.85 -16.03 -3.94
C ALA A 65 8.76 -17.31 -4.80
N ARG A 66 7.54 -17.64 -5.29
CA ARG A 66 7.32 -18.75 -6.22
C ARG A 66 8.03 -18.52 -7.56
N VAL A 67 7.97 -17.30 -8.09
CA VAL A 67 8.67 -16.92 -9.33
C VAL A 67 10.18 -17.12 -9.19
N VAL A 68 10.77 -16.65 -8.09
CA VAL A 68 12.21 -16.81 -7.81
C VAL A 68 12.59 -18.28 -7.65
N ALA A 69 11.84 -19.05 -6.87
CA ALA A 69 12.12 -20.47 -6.65
C ALA A 69 12.05 -21.28 -7.96
N ARG A 70 11.08 -20.96 -8.83
CA ARG A 70 10.97 -21.54 -10.16
C ARG A 70 12.21 -21.20 -11.01
N ALA A 71 12.61 -19.93 -11.06
CA ALA A 71 13.80 -19.50 -11.79
C ALA A 71 15.10 -20.15 -11.28
N TRP A 72 15.20 -20.46 -9.99
CA TRP A 72 16.36 -21.17 -9.43
C TRP A 72 16.43 -22.66 -9.78
N THR A 73 15.31 -23.27 -10.17
CA THR A 73 15.21 -24.72 -10.44
C THR A 73 15.03 -25.04 -11.93
N ASP A 74 14.59 -24.06 -12.72
CA ASP A 74 14.35 -24.17 -14.15
C ASP A 74 15.12 -23.08 -14.92
N PRO A 75 16.27 -23.43 -15.53
CA PRO A 75 17.07 -22.46 -16.30
C PRO A 75 16.36 -21.89 -17.53
N GLU A 76 15.44 -22.63 -18.16
CA GLU A 76 14.68 -22.14 -19.32
C GLU A 76 13.65 -21.11 -18.85
N TYR A 77 12.97 -21.37 -17.74
CA TYR A 77 12.07 -20.40 -17.10
C TYR A 77 12.83 -19.15 -16.66
N ARG A 78 14.04 -19.29 -16.09
CA ARG A 78 14.88 -18.15 -15.70
C ARG A 78 15.23 -17.26 -16.90
N GLU A 79 15.64 -17.86 -18.03
CA GLU A 79 15.95 -17.09 -19.23
C GLU A 79 14.72 -16.34 -19.75
N TRP A 80 13.56 -17.01 -19.77
CA TRP A 80 12.28 -16.40 -20.15
C TRP A 80 11.87 -15.26 -19.21
N LEU A 81 11.95 -15.46 -17.89
CA LEU A 81 11.63 -14.45 -16.87
C LEU A 81 12.46 -13.16 -17.02
N LEU A 82 13.73 -13.29 -17.40
CA LEU A 82 14.63 -12.16 -17.61
C LEU A 82 14.39 -11.45 -18.95
N GLU A 83 13.79 -12.13 -19.92
CA GLU A 83 13.43 -11.56 -21.23
C GLU A 83 12.04 -10.92 -21.19
N ASP A 84 11.05 -11.59 -20.62
CA ASP A 84 9.65 -11.16 -20.51
C ASP A 84 9.07 -11.54 -19.13
N GLY A 85 9.11 -10.58 -18.21
CA GLY A 85 8.63 -10.80 -16.85
C GLY A 85 7.13 -11.02 -16.77
N ILE A 86 6.33 -10.40 -17.65
CA ILE A 86 4.87 -10.50 -17.62
C ILE A 86 4.43 -11.89 -18.08
N GLU A 87 4.94 -12.35 -19.22
CA GLU A 87 4.57 -13.64 -19.78
C GLU A 87 5.01 -14.79 -18.84
N ALA A 88 6.20 -14.68 -18.25
CA ALA A 88 6.73 -15.70 -17.35
C ALA A 88 5.96 -15.81 -16.01
N VAL A 89 5.50 -14.70 -15.41
CA VAL A 89 4.70 -14.80 -14.17
C VAL A 89 3.27 -15.25 -14.43
N ALA A 90 2.73 -15.00 -15.64
CA ALA A 90 1.42 -15.50 -16.05
C ALA A 90 1.35 -17.04 -16.07
N ASP A 91 2.47 -17.74 -16.33
CA ASP A 91 2.55 -19.21 -16.24
C ASP A 91 2.30 -19.74 -14.81
N LEU A 92 2.47 -18.89 -13.80
CA LEU A 92 2.21 -19.20 -12.39
C LEU A 92 0.85 -18.70 -11.89
N ASP A 93 -0.07 -18.38 -12.81
CA ASP A 93 -1.38 -17.80 -12.57
C ASP A 93 -1.32 -16.42 -11.86
N ILE A 94 -0.24 -15.66 -12.07
CA ILE A 94 -0.09 -14.29 -11.54
C ILE A 94 -0.44 -13.30 -12.65
N SER A 95 -1.53 -12.54 -12.44
CA SER A 95 -1.94 -11.49 -13.38
C SER A 95 -1.23 -10.18 -13.06
N VAL A 96 -0.54 -9.62 -14.05
CA VAL A 96 -0.06 -8.24 -14.05
C VAL A 96 -0.98 -7.43 -14.94
N ASN A 97 -1.35 -6.22 -14.54
CA ASN A 97 -2.05 -5.31 -15.44
C ASN A 97 -1.02 -4.72 -16.43
N ASP A 98 -0.93 -5.34 -17.60
CA ASP A 98 0.02 -5.03 -18.67
C ASP A 98 -0.37 -3.80 -19.49
N GLU A 99 -1.56 -3.24 -19.27
CA GLU A 99 -1.99 -1.97 -19.88
C GLU A 99 -1.31 -0.76 -19.22
N VAL A 100 -0.91 -0.89 -17.94
CA VAL A 100 -0.37 0.22 -17.13
C VAL A 100 1.06 0.01 -16.65
N MET A 101 1.60 -1.20 -16.69
CA MET A 101 2.91 -1.52 -16.12
C MET A 101 3.67 -2.58 -16.92
N GLU A 102 4.98 -2.38 -17.06
CA GLU A 102 5.94 -3.40 -17.51
C GLU A 102 6.59 -4.07 -16.29
N LEU A 103 6.59 -5.39 -16.19
CA LEU A 103 7.35 -6.10 -15.15
C LEU A 103 8.71 -6.53 -15.69
N ARG A 104 9.79 -6.06 -15.07
CA ARG A 104 11.16 -6.46 -15.42
C ARG A 104 11.90 -7.09 -14.24
N VAL A 105 12.40 -8.31 -14.45
CA VAL A 105 13.21 -9.00 -13.45
C VAL A 105 14.69 -8.71 -13.68
N ILE A 106 15.38 -8.30 -12.61
CA ILE A 106 16.81 -7.93 -12.63
C ILE A 106 17.60 -8.89 -11.75
N GLU A 107 18.62 -9.52 -12.30
CA GLU A 107 19.32 -10.61 -11.64
C GLU A 107 20.54 -10.14 -10.84
N ASN A 108 20.62 -10.59 -9.58
CA ASN A 108 21.85 -10.54 -8.81
C ASN A 108 22.82 -11.65 -9.26
N THR A 109 24.09 -11.29 -9.40
CA THR A 109 25.18 -12.22 -9.74
C THR A 109 26.28 -12.17 -8.67
N ALA A 110 27.30 -13.02 -8.79
CA ALA A 110 28.45 -12.99 -7.87
C ALA A 110 29.13 -11.61 -7.82
N ASP A 111 29.07 -10.85 -8.92
CA ASP A 111 29.76 -9.56 -9.08
C ASP A 111 28.80 -8.36 -9.07
N THR A 112 27.47 -8.58 -9.03
CA THR A 112 26.47 -7.49 -9.11
C THR A 112 25.31 -7.71 -8.15
N HIS A 113 24.99 -6.71 -7.34
CA HIS A 113 23.83 -6.67 -6.46
C HIS A 113 22.92 -5.51 -6.85
N ASN A 114 21.67 -5.81 -7.17
CA ASN A 114 20.66 -4.84 -7.55
C ASN A 114 19.82 -4.42 -6.35
N VAL A 115 19.38 -3.17 -6.33
CA VAL A 115 18.41 -2.64 -5.35
C VAL A 115 17.42 -1.72 -6.05
N VAL A 116 16.14 -1.81 -5.70
CA VAL A 116 15.03 -1.10 -6.36
C VAL A 116 14.51 0.05 -5.50
N VAL A 117 14.18 1.18 -6.12
CA VAL A 117 13.54 2.34 -5.50
C VAL A 117 12.53 2.97 -6.45
N CYS A 118 11.66 3.82 -5.94
CA CYS A 118 10.97 4.84 -6.71
C CYS A 118 11.25 6.19 -6.02
N THR A 119 12.15 7.00 -6.57
CA THR A 119 12.56 8.25 -5.93
C THR A 119 11.42 9.26 -5.87
N LEU A 120 10.52 9.25 -6.86
CA LEU A 120 9.42 10.20 -7.01
C LEU A 120 8.22 9.90 -6.08
N CYS A 121 7.89 8.64 -5.85
CA CYS A 121 6.75 8.25 -5.02
C CYS A 121 6.96 6.89 -4.36
N SER A 122 6.35 5.83 -4.90
CA SER A 122 6.41 4.47 -4.37
C SER A 122 6.08 3.37 -5.40
N CYS A 123 6.33 3.61 -6.69
CA CYS A 123 6.08 2.63 -7.75
C CYS A 123 6.67 1.26 -7.39
N TYR A 124 5.85 0.20 -7.41
CA TYR A 124 6.20 -1.11 -6.85
C TYR A 124 5.47 -2.23 -7.62
N PRO A 125 6.05 -3.42 -7.82
CA PRO A 125 5.44 -4.48 -8.62
C PRO A 125 4.38 -5.25 -7.81
N TRP A 126 3.19 -4.66 -7.65
CA TRP A 126 2.18 -5.17 -6.72
C TRP A 126 1.78 -6.63 -6.96
N ALA A 127 1.61 -7.04 -8.22
CA ALA A 127 1.20 -8.39 -8.58
C ALA A 127 2.10 -9.49 -7.99
N VAL A 128 3.40 -9.22 -7.87
CA VAL A 128 4.39 -10.19 -7.37
C VAL A 128 4.84 -9.91 -5.94
N LEU A 129 4.80 -8.66 -5.47
CA LEU A 129 5.34 -8.29 -4.15
C LEU A 129 4.31 -7.75 -3.14
N GLY A 130 3.03 -7.62 -3.50
CA GLY A 130 2.03 -6.94 -2.67
C GLY A 130 2.24 -5.43 -2.61
N LEU A 131 1.64 -4.76 -1.62
CA LEU A 131 1.86 -3.33 -1.42
C LEU A 131 3.26 -3.02 -0.85
N PRO A 132 3.85 -1.86 -1.20
CA PRO A 132 5.19 -1.50 -0.74
C PRO A 132 5.23 -1.30 0.79
N PRO A 133 6.31 -1.75 1.46
CA PRO A 133 6.45 -1.54 2.90
C PRO A 133 6.61 -0.06 3.27
N THR A 134 6.30 0.30 4.51
CA THR A 134 6.40 1.68 5.03
C THR A 134 7.75 2.33 4.74
N TRP A 135 8.85 1.61 5.03
CA TRP A 135 10.20 2.15 4.83
C TRP A 135 10.50 2.46 3.37
N TYR A 136 9.91 1.73 2.40
CA TYR A 136 10.13 1.96 0.97
C TYR A 136 9.52 3.29 0.51
N LYS A 137 8.36 3.64 1.09
CA LYS A 137 7.63 4.89 0.82
C LYS A 137 8.30 6.11 1.47
N SER A 138 9.18 5.87 2.45
CA SER A 138 9.78 6.93 3.26
C SER A 138 10.75 7.82 2.45
N PRO A 139 10.78 9.15 2.69
CA PRO A 139 11.77 10.03 2.08
C PRO A 139 13.21 9.62 2.42
N ALA A 140 13.44 9.04 3.59
CA ALA A 140 14.75 8.57 4.04
C ALA A 140 15.31 7.48 3.13
N TYR A 141 14.51 6.47 2.79
CA TYR A 141 14.93 5.44 1.84
C TYR A 141 15.10 6.02 0.43
N ARG A 142 14.07 6.72 -0.06
CA ARG A 142 13.98 7.23 -1.44
C ARG A 142 15.13 8.15 -1.82
N SER A 143 15.61 8.96 -0.86
CA SER A 143 16.74 9.88 -1.09
C SER A 143 18.10 9.22 -0.91
N ARG A 144 18.29 8.39 0.11
CA ARG A 144 19.61 7.82 0.44
C ARG A 144 20.03 6.70 -0.50
N VAL A 145 19.10 5.85 -0.96
CA VAL A 145 19.46 4.66 -1.74
C VAL A 145 20.12 5.00 -3.08
N VAL A 146 19.81 6.15 -3.67
CA VAL A 146 20.44 6.60 -4.94
C VAL A 146 21.75 7.37 -4.74
N ASP A 147 22.04 7.83 -3.52
CA ASP A 147 23.24 8.62 -3.21
C ASP A 147 24.32 7.79 -2.51
N GLU A 148 23.92 6.99 -1.51
CA GLU A 148 24.79 6.18 -0.68
C GLU A 148 24.28 4.74 -0.47
N PRO A 149 23.98 3.97 -1.54
CA PRO A 149 23.33 2.67 -1.45
C PRO A 149 24.04 1.68 -0.52
N ARG A 150 25.36 1.57 -0.59
CA ARG A 150 26.13 0.64 0.27
C ARG A 150 26.07 1.01 1.75
N ALA A 151 26.08 2.31 2.08
CA ALA A 151 26.00 2.75 3.47
C ALA A 151 24.60 2.44 4.02
N LEU A 152 23.55 2.79 3.26
CA LEU A 152 22.17 2.48 3.60
C LEU A 152 21.94 0.98 3.82
N LEU A 153 22.37 0.13 2.87
CA LEU A 153 22.21 -1.33 2.97
C LEU A 153 22.89 -1.89 4.23
N ARG A 154 24.10 -1.42 4.54
CA ARG A 154 24.85 -1.85 5.72
C ARG A 154 24.22 -1.39 7.03
N GLU A 155 23.81 -0.13 7.11
CA GLU A 155 23.39 0.51 8.36
C GLU A 155 21.94 0.17 8.74
N GLU A 156 21.04 0.14 7.75
CA GLU A 156 19.59 0.02 7.95
C GLU A 156 19.07 -1.40 7.72
N PHE A 157 19.72 -2.17 6.85
CA PHE A 157 19.27 -3.51 6.45
C PHE A 157 20.27 -4.61 6.81
N ASP A 158 21.34 -4.26 7.53
CA ASP A 158 22.42 -5.17 7.95
C ASP A 158 22.98 -6.03 6.78
N THR A 159 22.95 -5.48 5.55
CA THR A 159 23.44 -6.11 4.33
C THR A 159 24.81 -5.52 3.95
N ASP A 160 25.87 -6.23 4.33
CA ASP A 160 27.26 -5.81 4.07
C ASP A 160 27.79 -6.50 2.81
N LEU A 161 27.96 -5.71 1.74
CA LEU A 161 28.46 -6.19 0.46
C LEU A 161 29.96 -5.91 0.34
N ASP A 162 30.72 -6.89 -0.14
CA ASP A 162 32.15 -6.73 -0.43
C ASP A 162 32.38 -5.58 -1.42
N ASP A 163 33.50 -4.87 -1.26
CA ASP A 163 33.85 -3.72 -2.10
C ASP A 163 34.00 -4.09 -3.60
N SER A 164 34.20 -5.37 -3.92
CA SER A 164 34.29 -5.88 -5.29
C SER A 164 32.96 -6.13 -5.98
N VAL A 165 31.83 -6.20 -5.25
CA VAL A 165 30.49 -6.45 -5.82
C VAL A 165 29.88 -5.14 -6.28
N ASP A 166 29.65 -4.92 -7.56
CA ASP A 166 28.98 -3.71 -8.06
C ASP A 166 27.55 -3.60 -7.52
N VAL A 167 27.14 -2.39 -7.11
CA VAL A 167 25.77 -2.13 -6.64
C VAL A 167 25.03 -1.29 -7.67
N GLU A 168 23.97 -1.85 -8.24
CA GLU A 168 23.13 -1.19 -9.24
C GLU A 168 21.79 -0.78 -8.62
N VAL A 169 21.49 0.52 -8.69
CA VAL A 169 20.24 1.08 -8.18
C VAL A 169 19.27 1.29 -9.33
N TRP A 170 18.07 0.71 -9.24
CA TRP A 170 17.03 0.77 -10.25
C TRP A 170 15.89 1.65 -9.78
N ASP A 171 15.78 2.84 -10.36
CA ASP A 171 14.73 3.81 -10.04
C ASP A 171 13.51 3.63 -10.95
N SER A 172 12.39 3.24 -10.36
CA SER A 172 11.10 2.97 -11.00
C SER A 172 10.34 4.27 -11.26
N ASN A 173 10.91 5.14 -12.10
CA ASN A 173 10.38 6.48 -12.43
C ASN A 173 9.61 6.53 -13.77
N SER A 174 9.31 5.38 -14.36
CA SER A 174 8.54 5.18 -15.60
C SER A 174 7.48 4.09 -15.40
N GLU A 175 6.85 3.57 -16.46
CA GLU A 175 5.87 2.47 -16.36
C GLU A 175 6.52 1.12 -15.97
N VAL A 176 7.85 1.03 -15.94
CA VAL A 176 8.56 -0.21 -15.55
C VAL A 176 8.52 -0.42 -14.03
N ARG A 177 8.27 -1.66 -13.62
CA ARG A 177 8.33 -2.14 -12.23
C ARG A 177 9.39 -3.23 -12.15
N TYR A 178 10.38 -3.04 -11.27
CA TYR A 178 11.48 -3.98 -11.11
C TYR A 178 11.24 -4.95 -9.96
N MET A 179 11.59 -6.22 -10.18
CA MET A 179 11.76 -7.21 -9.12
C MET A 179 13.16 -7.80 -9.21
N VAL A 180 13.87 -7.89 -8.08
CA VAL A 180 15.18 -8.54 -8.02
C VAL A 180 14.99 -10.06 -8.04
N LEU A 181 15.74 -10.75 -8.90
CA LEU A 181 16.00 -12.18 -8.79
C LEU A 181 17.26 -12.36 -7.92
N PRO A 182 17.12 -12.68 -6.63
CA PRO A 182 18.27 -12.88 -5.76
C PRO A 182 19.06 -14.13 -6.15
N GLN A 183 20.31 -14.20 -5.71
CA GLN A 183 21.12 -15.42 -5.84
C GLN A 183 20.58 -16.53 -4.94
N ARG A 184 20.54 -17.76 -5.44
CA ARG A 184 20.21 -18.95 -4.64
C ARG A 184 21.27 -19.15 -3.56
N PRO A 185 20.90 -19.28 -2.28
CA PRO A 185 21.86 -19.53 -1.21
C PRO A 185 22.59 -20.87 -1.38
N GLU A 186 23.86 -20.91 -1.00
CA GLU A 186 24.63 -22.17 -0.92
C GLU A 186 23.99 -23.16 0.08
N GLY A 187 24.15 -24.47 -0.15
CA GLY A 187 23.62 -25.49 0.75
C GLY A 187 22.14 -25.79 0.57
N THR A 188 21.52 -25.23 -0.48
CA THR A 188 20.11 -25.44 -0.81
C THR A 188 19.93 -26.40 -2.00
N GLU A 189 20.99 -27.03 -2.50
CA GLU A 189 21.02 -27.76 -3.79
C GLU A 189 19.97 -28.89 -3.87
N ASP A 190 19.69 -29.54 -2.75
CA ASP A 190 18.75 -30.66 -2.64
C ASP A 190 17.31 -30.24 -2.27
N MET A 191 17.05 -28.94 -2.04
CA MET A 191 15.72 -28.42 -1.71
C MET A 191 14.81 -28.43 -2.94
N ASP A 192 13.52 -28.69 -2.72
CA ASP A 192 12.52 -28.56 -3.76
C ASP A 192 12.04 -27.11 -3.93
N GLU A 193 11.22 -26.87 -4.96
CA GLU A 193 10.75 -25.53 -5.30
C GLU A 193 9.94 -24.87 -4.16
N ALA A 194 9.16 -25.67 -3.41
CA ALA A 194 8.36 -25.14 -2.31
C ALA A 194 9.25 -24.72 -1.13
N ASP A 195 10.20 -25.57 -0.75
CA ASP A 195 11.16 -25.28 0.31
C ASP A 195 12.05 -24.08 -0.06
N LEU A 196 12.42 -23.94 -1.34
CA LEU A 196 13.19 -22.77 -1.82
C LEU A 196 12.38 -21.48 -1.75
N ALA A 197 11.09 -21.51 -2.07
CA ALA A 197 10.22 -20.33 -1.99
C ALA A 197 10.13 -19.79 -0.56
N GLU A 198 10.16 -20.66 0.46
CA GLU A 198 10.18 -20.25 1.88
C GLU A 198 11.43 -19.45 2.28
N LEU A 199 12.52 -19.55 1.51
CA LEU A 199 13.74 -18.76 1.75
C LEU A 199 13.67 -17.36 1.16
N VAL A 200 12.79 -17.11 0.19
CA VAL A 200 12.76 -15.85 -0.56
C VAL A 200 11.94 -14.82 0.21
N SER A 201 12.62 -13.83 0.78
CA SER A 201 11.98 -12.71 1.45
C SER A 201 11.56 -11.62 0.45
N ARG A 202 10.58 -10.80 0.83
CA ARG A 202 10.25 -9.55 0.12
C ARG A 202 11.48 -8.66 -0.01
N ASN A 203 12.27 -8.51 1.06
CA ASN A 203 13.46 -7.68 1.08
C ASN A 203 14.53 -8.13 0.07
N ALA A 204 14.71 -9.44 -0.12
CA ALA A 204 15.62 -9.98 -1.13
C ALA A 204 15.14 -9.67 -2.55
N MET A 205 13.83 -9.65 -2.78
CA MET A 205 13.22 -9.29 -4.07
C MET A 205 13.16 -7.77 -4.31
N ILE A 206 13.34 -6.94 -3.28
CA ILE A 206 13.61 -5.50 -3.43
C ILE A 206 15.11 -5.24 -3.61
N GLY A 207 15.96 -6.14 -3.11
CA GLY A 207 17.41 -6.01 -3.13
C GLY A 207 18.01 -5.32 -1.89
N VAL A 208 17.25 -5.20 -0.80
CA VAL A 208 17.77 -4.67 0.47
C VAL A 208 18.34 -5.76 1.39
N GLU A 209 18.16 -7.04 1.03
CA GLU A 209 18.68 -8.19 1.75
C GLU A 209 19.45 -9.12 0.80
N ARG A 210 20.50 -9.78 1.32
CA ARG A 210 21.16 -10.92 0.65
C ARG A 210 20.88 -12.22 1.40
N LEU A 211 20.35 -13.20 0.68
CA LEU A 211 20.02 -14.51 1.25
C LEU A 211 21.29 -15.33 1.53
N GLY A 212 21.33 -16.03 2.67
CA GLY A 212 22.40 -16.97 3.03
C GLY A 212 23.53 -16.44 3.93
N ASP A 213 23.65 -15.13 4.15
CA ASP A 213 24.75 -14.53 4.92
C ASP A 213 24.59 -14.61 6.45
N GLY A 214 23.81 -15.56 6.97
CA GLY A 214 23.60 -15.76 8.41
C GLY A 214 22.76 -14.68 9.10
N GLY A 215 22.31 -13.66 8.37
CA GLY A 215 21.23 -12.77 8.79
C GLY A 215 20.01 -13.59 9.18
N ALA A 216 19.35 -13.23 10.28
CA ALA A 216 17.98 -13.70 10.47
C ALA A 216 17.21 -13.32 9.21
N ILE A 217 16.38 -14.23 8.68
CA ILE A 217 15.27 -13.84 7.79
C ILE A 217 14.58 -12.72 8.56
N ALA A 218 14.84 -11.47 8.17
CA ALA A 218 14.37 -10.34 8.92
C ALA A 218 12.87 -10.35 8.70
N SER A 219 12.13 -10.78 9.72
CA SER A 219 10.71 -10.46 9.81
C SER A 219 10.67 -8.94 9.70
N ASP A 220 10.17 -8.50 8.56
CA ASP A 220 9.95 -7.18 8.04
C ASP A 220 9.76 -6.16 9.17
N GLY A 221 10.86 -5.54 9.61
CA GLY A 221 10.88 -4.89 10.92
C GLY A 221 11.84 -3.72 11.00
N GLY A 222 11.60 -2.71 10.16
CA GLY A 222 12.07 -1.33 10.34
C GLY A 222 13.51 -1.06 9.96
N ALA A 223 13.70 -0.20 8.94
CA ALA A 223 14.86 0.69 8.92
C ALA A 223 14.98 1.32 10.33
N ARG A 224 16.19 1.35 10.89
CA ARG A 224 16.39 1.84 12.25
C ARG A 224 16.07 3.34 12.23
N ALA A 225 14.87 3.71 12.69
CA ALA A 225 14.59 5.09 13.04
C ALA A 225 15.67 5.56 14.02
N ALA A 226 16.42 6.59 13.63
CA ALA A 226 17.57 7.08 14.36
C ALA A 226 17.16 7.55 15.76
N ASP A 227 17.38 6.70 16.78
CA ASP A 227 17.23 7.09 18.17
C ASP A 227 18.44 7.92 18.61
N ALA A 228 18.18 9.20 18.85
CA ALA A 228 19.11 10.14 19.43
C ALA A 228 19.28 9.88 20.93
N GLY A 229 20.33 9.13 21.27
CA GLY A 229 21.14 9.39 22.47
C GLY A 229 21.07 8.38 23.61
N GLY A 230 22.22 7.78 23.94
CA GLY A 230 22.35 6.94 25.14
C GLY A 230 23.71 6.27 25.32
N ALA A 231 24.67 7.04 25.82
CA ALA A 231 26.06 6.68 26.15
C ALA A 231 26.37 5.29 26.78
N ASN A 232 27.51 4.73 26.32
CA ASN A 232 28.62 4.09 27.07
C ASN A 232 28.53 2.64 27.59
N ALA A 233 29.38 1.74 27.05
CA ALA A 233 30.56 1.16 27.73
C ALA A 233 31.23 0.07 26.85
N GLY A 234 32.57 0.12 26.72
CA GLY A 234 33.37 -0.75 25.84
C GLY A 234 33.89 -2.07 26.46
N PRO A 235 35.10 -2.54 26.09
CA PRO A 235 35.26 -3.75 25.28
C PRO A 235 36.12 -4.84 25.95
N GLU A 236 35.97 -6.11 25.56
CA GLU A 236 37.04 -7.12 25.70
C GLU A 236 37.00 -8.15 24.56
N ALA A 237 38.19 -8.50 24.09
CA ALA A 237 38.48 -9.36 22.95
C ALA A 237 39.11 -10.69 23.38
N ALA A 238 38.78 -11.78 22.65
CA ALA A 238 39.55 -13.02 22.41
C ALA A 238 38.59 -14.00 21.72
N GLY A 239 38.87 -14.83 20.71
CA GLY A 239 40.10 -15.32 20.10
C GLY A 239 39.82 -16.77 19.63
N THR A 240 40.14 -17.06 18.36
CA THR A 240 40.38 -18.36 17.70
C THR A 240 39.22 -19.33 17.36
N ASP A 241 38.97 -19.41 16.04
CA ASP A 241 39.00 -20.60 15.15
C ASP A 241 38.33 -21.92 15.59
N ALA A 242 37.22 -22.27 14.94
CA ALA A 242 36.84 -23.64 14.58
C ALA A 242 35.61 -23.64 13.66
N THR A 243 35.76 -24.20 12.45
CA THR A 243 34.75 -24.85 11.59
C THR A 243 33.29 -24.76 12.08
N ALA A 244 32.51 -23.82 11.54
CA ALA A 244 31.08 -23.76 11.78
C ALA A 244 30.35 -24.65 10.77
N GLU A 245 29.92 -25.83 11.23
CA GLU A 245 28.81 -26.55 10.61
C GLU A 245 27.58 -25.63 10.66
N VAL A 246 26.91 -25.44 9.53
CA VAL A 246 25.67 -24.67 9.44
C VAL A 246 24.57 -25.49 10.11
N ASP A 247 24.28 -25.17 11.36
CA ASP A 247 23.14 -25.71 12.10
C ASP A 247 21.84 -25.09 11.58
N THR A 248 21.19 -25.78 10.64
CA THR A 248 19.86 -25.44 10.13
C THR A 248 18.73 -25.92 11.05
N ALA A 249 19.04 -26.55 12.18
CA ALA A 249 18.03 -27.16 13.06
C ALA A 249 17.68 -26.24 14.24
N GLY A 250 16.80 -25.26 14.00
CA GLY A 250 16.11 -24.61 15.13
C GLY A 250 15.65 -23.16 14.98
N LYS A 251 15.45 -22.62 13.78
CA LYS A 251 14.79 -21.32 13.62
C LYS A 251 13.29 -21.54 13.34
N PRO A 252 12.38 -20.85 14.07
CA PRO A 252 10.96 -20.91 13.73
C PRO A 252 10.77 -20.39 12.31
N VAL A 253 10.14 -21.20 11.46
CA VAL A 253 9.62 -20.79 10.16
C VAL A 253 8.73 -19.56 10.39
N PRO A 254 9.02 -18.39 9.79
CA PRO A 254 8.12 -17.26 9.86
C PRO A 254 6.76 -17.68 9.30
N ARG A 255 5.71 -17.48 10.10
CA ARG A 255 4.35 -17.66 9.61
C ARG A 255 4.09 -16.57 8.57
N ALA A 256 3.36 -16.92 7.50
CA ALA A 256 2.48 -15.96 6.85
C ALA A 256 1.71 -15.19 7.95
N ASP A 257 1.54 -13.87 7.79
CA ASP A 257 0.94 -12.94 8.76
C ASP A 257 1.94 -12.12 9.63
N ALA A 258 3.24 -12.08 9.32
CA ALA A 258 4.21 -11.27 10.08
C ALA A 258 4.17 -9.76 9.78
N ASP A 259 3.48 -9.33 8.71
CA ASP A 259 3.50 -7.95 8.16
C ASP A 259 2.62 -6.93 8.89
N GLY A 260 1.84 -7.35 9.91
CA GLY A 260 0.76 -6.51 10.42
C GLY A 260 -0.33 -6.28 9.36
N PRO A 261 -1.27 -5.35 9.59
CA PRO A 261 -2.28 -5.06 8.58
C PRO A 261 -1.65 -4.29 7.40
N THR A 262 -2.03 -4.65 6.17
CA THR A 262 -1.61 -3.97 4.92
C THR A 262 -1.83 -2.45 4.98
N PHE A 263 -2.89 -2.01 5.68
CA PHE A 263 -3.16 -0.63 5.99
C PHE A 263 -3.30 -0.44 7.51
N ALA A 264 -2.65 0.56 8.07
CA ALA A 264 -2.73 0.83 9.51
C ALA A 264 -4.14 1.31 9.95
N GLU A 265 -4.87 1.99 9.07
CA GLU A 265 -6.22 2.49 9.34
C GLU A 265 -7.19 2.33 8.14
N PRO A 266 -8.50 2.13 8.39
CA PRO A 266 -9.48 1.90 7.31
C PRO A 266 -9.64 3.04 6.30
N TRP A 267 -9.24 4.27 6.65
CA TRP A 267 -9.33 5.39 5.71
C TRP A 267 -8.18 5.35 4.69
N MET A 268 -7.04 4.77 5.06
CA MET A 268 -5.89 4.58 4.17
C MET A 268 -6.26 3.60 3.05
N ALA A 269 -6.81 2.44 3.42
CA ALA A 269 -7.33 1.44 2.49
C ALA A 269 -8.38 2.03 1.55
N ARG A 270 -9.33 2.81 2.09
CA ARG A 270 -10.35 3.48 1.28
C ARG A 270 -9.77 4.51 0.31
N SER A 271 -8.80 5.32 0.74
CA SER A 271 -8.18 6.34 -0.12
C SER A 271 -7.42 5.68 -1.27
N PHE A 272 -6.68 4.62 -0.99
CA PHE A 272 -6.03 3.78 -1.98
C PHE A 272 -7.04 3.18 -2.96
N ALA A 273 -8.07 2.50 -2.44
CA ALA A 273 -9.05 1.80 -3.26
C ALA A 273 -9.87 2.74 -4.15
N LEU A 274 -10.21 3.94 -3.64
CA LEU A 274 -10.86 4.97 -4.45
C LEU A 274 -9.97 5.40 -5.62
N ALA A 275 -8.69 5.67 -5.39
CA ALA A 275 -7.79 6.06 -6.48
C ALA A 275 -7.70 4.95 -7.55
N VAL A 276 -7.46 3.71 -7.13
CA VAL A 276 -7.37 2.55 -8.03
C VAL A 276 -8.67 2.32 -8.82
N ALA A 277 -9.83 2.45 -8.17
CA ALA A 277 -11.12 2.21 -8.82
C ALA A 277 -11.57 3.34 -9.74
N LEU A 278 -11.00 4.55 -9.60
CA LEU A 278 -11.42 5.73 -10.38
C LEU A 278 -10.51 6.02 -11.57
N THR A 279 -9.28 5.48 -11.57
CA THR A 279 -8.38 5.57 -12.70
C THR A 279 -8.86 4.69 -13.84
N ASP A 280 -8.83 5.24 -15.05
CA ASP A 280 -9.40 4.66 -16.25
C ASP A 280 -8.50 5.02 -17.44
N GLU A 281 -7.80 4.02 -17.99
CA GLU A 281 -6.83 4.23 -19.07
C GLU A 281 -7.48 4.69 -20.39
N ASP A 282 -8.78 4.45 -20.54
CA ASP A 282 -9.54 4.88 -21.70
C ASP A 282 -10.05 6.33 -21.59
N ASP A 283 -9.91 6.98 -20.42
CA ASP A 283 -10.32 8.38 -20.20
C ASP A 283 -9.12 9.32 -19.99
N PRO A 284 -8.71 10.08 -21.03
CA PRO A 284 -7.63 11.04 -20.93
C PRO A 284 -7.90 12.09 -19.85
N GLY A 285 -6.99 12.20 -18.88
CA GLY A 285 -7.17 13.03 -17.70
C GLY A 285 -7.56 12.21 -16.47
N ARG A 286 -7.93 10.93 -16.59
CA ARG A 286 -8.16 10.03 -15.46
C ARG A 286 -7.29 8.77 -15.49
N THR A 287 -6.17 8.78 -16.21
CA THR A 287 -5.27 7.62 -16.23
C THR A 287 -4.56 7.45 -14.89
N TRP A 288 -3.96 6.28 -14.67
CA TRP A 288 -3.10 6.04 -13.51
C TRP A 288 -1.94 7.04 -13.45
N ASP A 289 -1.32 7.33 -14.60
CA ASP A 289 -0.20 8.27 -14.69
C ASP A 289 -0.59 9.71 -14.32
N ASP A 290 -1.82 10.12 -14.67
CA ASP A 290 -2.36 11.42 -14.29
C ASP A 290 -2.48 11.51 -12.75
N PHE A 291 -3.00 10.47 -12.10
CA PHE A 291 -3.08 10.42 -10.63
C PHE A 291 -1.69 10.35 -9.98
N GLN A 292 -0.79 9.52 -10.51
CA GLN A 292 0.57 9.40 -10.04
C GLN A 292 1.30 10.75 -10.07
N SER A 293 1.10 11.54 -11.13
CA SER A 293 1.68 12.88 -11.26
C SER A 293 1.19 13.83 -10.16
N GLU A 294 -0.10 13.78 -9.81
CA GLU A 294 -0.66 14.57 -8.68
C GLU A 294 -0.06 14.15 -7.34
N LEU A 295 0.14 12.85 -7.13
CA LEU A 295 0.74 12.31 -5.91
C LEU A 295 2.20 12.74 -5.78
N VAL A 296 2.99 12.66 -6.85
CA VAL A 296 4.38 13.15 -6.87
C VAL A 296 4.41 14.64 -6.51
N ALA A 297 3.55 15.45 -7.14
CA ALA A 297 3.46 16.88 -6.85
C ALA A 297 3.07 17.17 -5.38
N GLU A 298 2.19 16.36 -4.78
CA GLU A 298 1.84 16.47 -3.36
C GLU A 298 3.02 16.13 -2.43
N LEU A 299 3.73 15.04 -2.73
CA LEU A 299 4.89 14.59 -1.95
C LEU A 299 6.04 15.61 -2.01
N ASP A 300 6.26 16.23 -3.17
CA ASP A 300 7.27 17.28 -3.37
C ASP A 300 6.89 18.60 -2.70
N ALA A 301 5.60 18.95 -2.68
CA ALA A 301 5.10 20.19 -2.08
C ALA A 301 5.10 20.16 -0.54
N THR A 302 5.05 18.96 0.04
CA THR A 302 5.06 18.76 1.50
C THR A 302 6.31 17.97 1.94
N PRO A 303 7.53 18.51 1.74
CA PRO A 303 8.77 17.84 2.09
C PRO A 303 8.93 17.88 3.61
N GLY A 304 8.30 16.93 4.31
CA GLY A 304 8.21 16.96 5.77
C GLY A 304 7.14 16.06 6.35
N VAL A 305 6.83 14.93 5.70
CA VAL A 305 6.23 13.76 6.36
C VAL A 305 7.18 13.37 7.51
N GLU A 306 6.97 13.93 8.70
CA GLU A 306 8.02 14.17 9.71
C GLU A 306 8.62 12.87 10.29
N ASP A 307 7.95 11.72 10.11
CA ASP A 307 8.43 10.41 10.56
C ASP A 307 8.46 9.31 9.48
N GLY A 308 7.98 9.57 8.26
CA GLY A 308 7.88 8.54 7.22
C GLY A 308 6.76 7.51 7.45
N SER A 309 5.78 7.82 8.31
CA SER A 309 4.68 6.91 8.63
C SER A 309 3.70 6.72 7.47
N ASP A 310 2.97 5.60 7.53
CA ASP A 310 1.91 5.30 6.58
C ASP A 310 0.78 6.35 6.61
N ALA A 311 0.50 6.94 7.76
CA ALA A 311 -0.56 7.95 7.89
C ALA A 311 -0.25 9.21 7.07
N ASP A 312 0.97 9.70 7.14
CA ASP A 312 1.38 10.88 6.36
C ASP A 312 1.41 10.56 4.86
N TYR A 313 1.92 9.37 4.48
CA TYR A 313 1.95 8.95 3.09
C TYR A 313 0.55 8.82 2.47
N TYR A 314 -0.36 8.10 3.14
CA TYR A 314 -1.73 7.99 2.67
C TYR A 314 -2.52 9.31 2.84
N GLY A 315 -2.07 10.21 3.71
CA GLY A 315 -2.55 11.59 3.78
C GLY A 315 -2.24 12.37 2.49
N ALA A 316 -1.02 12.24 1.98
CA ALA A 316 -0.65 12.77 0.66
C ALA A 316 -1.45 12.11 -0.48
N TRP A 317 -1.68 10.79 -0.39
CA TRP A 317 -2.53 10.07 -1.34
C TRP A 317 -3.96 10.61 -1.38
N LEU A 318 -4.58 10.80 -0.21
CA LEU A 318 -5.92 11.35 -0.09
C LEU A 318 -5.97 12.79 -0.60
N ALA A 319 -5.00 13.64 -0.25
CA ALA A 319 -4.93 15.01 -0.73
C ALA A 319 -4.77 15.10 -2.26
N ALA A 320 -3.91 14.25 -2.83
CA ALA A 320 -3.75 14.14 -4.27
C ALA A 320 -5.06 13.69 -4.94
N LEU A 321 -5.76 12.69 -4.37
CA LEU A 321 -7.04 12.21 -4.88
C LEU A 321 -8.13 13.28 -4.84
N GLU A 322 -8.20 14.05 -3.75
CA GLU A 322 -9.16 15.15 -3.64
C GLU A 322 -8.95 16.17 -4.75
N ARG A 323 -7.71 16.65 -4.94
CA ARG A 323 -7.39 17.59 -6.02
C ARG A 323 -7.66 16.98 -7.39
N PHE A 324 -7.26 15.74 -7.59
CA PHE A 324 -7.49 15.00 -8.83
C PHE A 324 -8.96 15.02 -9.21
N LEU A 325 -9.87 14.78 -8.25
CA LEU A 325 -11.31 14.77 -8.49
C LEU A 325 -11.91 16.18 -8.61
N THR A 326 -11.45 17.16 -7.83
CA THR A 326 -12.01 18.52 -7.86
C THR A 326 -11.56 19.30 -9.08
N ASP A 327 -10.28 19.22 -9.45
CA ASP A 327 -9.71 20.01 -10.56
C ASP A 327 -10.22 19.52 -11.92
N ARG A 328 -10.75 18.30 -11.96
CA ARG A 328 -11.36 17.66 -13.13
C ARG A 328 -12.89 17.74 -13.12
N ASP A 329 -13.47 18.53 -12.22
CA ASP A 329 -14.91 18.72 -12.04
C ASP A 329 -15.70 17.40 -11.82
N VAL A 330 -15.03 16.34 -11.36
CA VAL A 330 -15.67 15.05 -11.02
C VAL A 330 -16.41 15.17 -9.69
N VAL A 331 -15.84 15.93 -8.76
CA VAL A 331 -16.46 16.25 -7.48
C VAL A 331 -16.45 17.76 -7.28
N ASP A 332 -17.62 18.35 -7.07
CA ASP A 332 -17.72 19.76 -6.72
C ASP A 332 -17.08 20.03 -5.34
N ALA A 333 -16.17 21.00 -5.28
CA ALA A 333 -15.37 21.28 -4.09
C ALA A 333 -16.22 21.75 -2.89
N ASP A 334 -17.25 22.56 -3.13
CA ASP A 334 -18.16 23.03 -2.07
C ASP A 334 -19.01 21.86 -1.53
N ALA A 335 -19.51 21.00 -2.42
CA ALA A 335 -20.23 19.78 -2.06
C ALA A 335 -19.34 18.82 -1.26
N PHE A 336 -18.07 18.66 -1.66
CA PHE A 336 -17.08 17.88 -0.92
C PHE A 336 -16.86 18.42 0.49
N ALA A 337 -16.55 19.72 0.63
CA ALA A 337 -16.32 20.34 1.93
C ALA A 337 -17.54 20.20 2.86
N ALA A 338 -18.74 20.40 2.34
CA ALA A 338 -19.99 20.22 3.08
C ALA A 338 -20.19 18.74 3.49
N ARG A 339 -19.93 17.80 2.58
CA ARG A 339 -20.06 16.36 2.86
C ARG A 339 -19.05 15.89 3.92
N ALA A 340 -17.80 16.31 3.82
CA ALA A 340 -16.76 16.01 4.80
C ALA A 340 -17.11 16.56 6.18
N SER A 341 -17.61 17.80 6.24
CA SER A 341 -18.09 18.40 7.49
C SER A 341 -19.25 17.64 8.11
N ALA A 342 -20.18 17.12 7.28
CA ALA A 342 -21.31 16.33 7.76
C ALA A 342 -20.87 14.98 8.35
N PHE A 343 -19.86 14.31 7.78
CA PHE A 343 -19.26 13.11 8.37
C PHE A 343 -18.54 13.42 9.68
N ALA A 344 -17.73 14.49 9.72
CA ALA A 344 -17.00 14.89 10.92
C ALA A 344 -17.92 15.32 12.06
N GLY A 345 -19.05 15.96 11.74
CA GLY A 345 -20.10 16.33 12.69
C GLY A 345 -21.01 15.16 13.12
N GLY A 346 -20.88 13.98 12.50
CA GLY A 346 -21.70 12.81 12.78
C GLY A 346 -23.11 12.86 12.18
N GLU A 347 -23.42 13.84 11.33
CA GLU A 347 -24.68 13.91 10.57
C GLU A 347 -24.79 12.79 9.53
N ARG A 348 -23.64 12.28 9.08
CA ARG A 348 -23.49 11.11 8.20
C ARG A 348 -22.51 10.13 8.82
N ASN A 349 -22.63 8.85 8.50
CA ASN A 349 -21.78 7.81 9.06
C ASN A 349 -21.58 6.63 8.09
N ALA A 350 -20.76 5.67 8.51
CA ALA A 350 -20.34 4.55 7.67
C ALA A 350 -21.48 3.60 7.24
N HIS A 351 -22.68 3.71 7.84
CA HIS A 351 -23.83 2.88 7.47
C HIS A 351 -24.32 3.14 6.04
N GLU A 352 -23.94 4.28 5.44
CA GLU A 352 -24.23 4.58 4.03
C GLU A 352 -23.56 3.62 3.04
N PHE A 353 -22.54 2.87 3.47
CA PHE A 353 -21.77 1.98 2.63
C PHE A 353 -22.08 0.49 2.87
N VAL A 354 -23.02 0.17 3.78
CA VAL A 354 -23.38 -1.22 4.12
C VAL A 354 -24.69 -1.59 3.42
N GLU A 355 -24.65 -2.55 2.50
CA GLU A 355 -25.87 -3.07 1.88
C GLU A 355 -26.80 -3.71 2.93
N GLY A 356 -28.06 -3.26 2.97
CA GLY A 356 -29.12 -3.86 3.78
C GLY A 356 -29.44 -3.19 5.11
N ASP A 357 -28.85 -2.02 5.43
CA ASP A 357 -29.22 -1.26 6.64
C ASP A 357 -30.50 -0.42 6.42
N PRO A 358 -31.60 -0.68 7.16
CA PRO A 358 -32.87 0.05 7.02
C PRO A 358 -32.80 1.53 7.45
N HIS A 359 -31.67 2.02 7.98
CA HIS A 359 -31.49 3.41 8.39
C HIS A 359 -30.94 4.34 7.29
N ALA A 360 -30.75 3.86 6.06
CA ALA A 360 -30.24 4.65 4.92
C ALA A 360 -31.01 5.97 4.65
N HIS A 361 -32.26 6.12 5.14
CA HIS A 361 -33.00 7.37 5.08
C HIS A 361 -33.92 7.57 6.30
N ALA A 362 -33.38 7.73 7.51
CA ALA A 362 -34.21 8.24 8.60
C ALA A 362 -33.38 8.83 9.74
N ASP A 363 -32.84 10.04 9.57
CA ASP A 363 -32.64 10.95 10.71
C ASP A 363 -32.71 12.42 10.27
N ARG A 364 -33.95 12.90 10.12
CA ARG A 364 -34.30 14.31 10.34
C ARG A 364 -35.65 14.35 11.05
N LEU A 365 -35.67 14.82 12.29
CA LEU A 365 -36.28 16.10 12.70
C LEU A 365 -36.08 16.34 14.23
N PRO A 366 -36.14 17.61 14.69
CA PRO A 366 -35.39 18.13 15.83
C PRO A 366 -36.15 18.08 17.16
N ASP A 367 -35.39 18.29 18.25
CA ASP A 367 -35.87 18.56 19.60
C ASP A 367 -36.92 19.68 19.67
N GLY A 368 -38.01 19.42 20.39
CA GLY A 368 -38.84 20.48 20.99
C GLY A 368 -40.33 20.19 21.09
N HIS A 369 -40.79 19.75 22.27
CA HIS A 369 -41.79 20.42 23.12
C HIS A 369 -42.60 19.43 23.99
N ALA A 370 -42.54 19.68 25.30
CA ALA A 370 -43.40 19.10 26.32
C ALA A 370 -44.86 19.58 26.19
N ASP A 371 -45.83 18.69 26.44
CA ASP A 371 -46.83 18.85 27.51
C ASP A 371 -47.83 17.68 27.52
N GLY A 372 -48.19 17.24 28.72
CA GLY A 372 -48.95 16.01 28.94
C GLY A 372 -50.47 16.11 28.80
N ALA A 373 -51.13 14.96 28.84
CA ALA A 373 -52.50 14.82 29.32
C ALA A 373 -52.79 13.37 29.71
N HIS A 374 -53.15 13.17 30.97
CA HIS A 374 -53.79 11.98 31.50
C HIS A 374 -55.10 11.66 30.76
N HIS A 375 -55.44 10.38 30.58
CA HIS A 375 -56.81 9.89 30.81
C HIS A 375 -56.83 8.39 31.16
N HIS A 376 -57.79 8.08 32.04
CA HIS A 376 -58.00 6.87 32.83
C HIS A 376 -59.20 6.08 32.26
N HIS A 377 -59.31 4.79 32.64
CA HIS A 377 -60.44 3.84 32.48
C HIS A 377 -60.45 2.99 31.19
N GLY A 378 -60.80 1.70 31.22
CA GLY A 378 -61.34 0.86 32.28
C GLY A 378 -61.56 -0.58 31.77
N ASP A 379 -61.83 -1.48 32.72
CA ASP A 379 -62.06 -2.93 32.60
C ASP A 379 -63.16 -3.36 31.61
N GLY A 380 -63.09 -4.61 31.16
CA GLY A 380 -64.21 -5.32 30.53
C GLY A 380 -63.85 -6.68 29.95
N ASP A 381 -64.28 -7.74 30.64
CA ASP A 381 -64.19 -9.16 30.33
C ASP A 381 -64.70 -9.57 28.92
N ASP A 382 -64.22 -10.68 28.35
CA ASP A 382 -64.94 -11.98 28.43
C ASP A 382 -64.75 -12.93 27.20
N HIS A 383 -64.59 -14.22 27.54
CA HIS A 383 -64.83 -15.48 26.80
C HIS A 383 -64.37 -15.73 25.34
N GLY A 384 -63.66 -16.86 25.16
CA GLY A 384 -64.27 -17.98 24.41
C GLY A 384 -63.46 -18.64 23.27
N HIS A 385 -63.08 -19.89 23.51
CA HIS A 385 -63.02 -21.04 22.58
C HIS A 385 -61.98 -21.14 21.43
N GLN A 386 -61.01 -22.03 21.64
CA GLN A 386 -60.85 -23.37 21.04
C GLN A 386 -60.78 -23.57 19.49
N HIS A 387 -59.84 -24.46 19.13
CA HIS A 387 -59.57 -25.16 17.86
C HIS A 387 -58.69 -24.38 16.86
N GLY A 388 -57.58 -24.90 16.33
CA GLY A 388 -57.11 -26.28 16.27
C GLY A 388 -56.97 -26.71 14.81
N ASN A 389 -55.75 -26.55 14.29
CA ASN A 389 -55.06 -27.35 13.27
C ASN A 389 -55.65 -27.48 11.84
N GLU A 390 -54.74 -27.85 10.92
CA GLU A 390 -54.94 -28.27 9.52
C GLU A 390 -54.96 -27.13 8.48
N HIS A 391 -54.21 -27.12 7.36
CA HIS A 391 -53.43 -28.14 6.64
C HIS A 391 -52.30 -27.47 5.85
N GLY A 392 -51.22 -28.22 5.61
CA GLY A 392 -50.30 -27.93 4.51
C GLY A 392 -50.82 -28.44 3.17
N HIS A 393 -50.44 -27.74 2.10
CA HIS A 393 -49.68 -28.34 1.01
C HIS A 393 -48.90 -27.28 0.25
#